data_AF-A0A4R6VAP3-F1
#
_entry.id   AF-A0A4R6VAP3-F1
#
_cell.length_a   1.000
_cell.length_b   1.000
_cell.length_c   1.000
_cell.angle_alpha   90.00
_cell.angle_beta   90.00
_cell.angle_gamma   90.00
#
_symmetry.space_group_name_H-M   'P 1'
#
loop_
_entity.id
_entity.type
_entity.pdbx_description
1 polymer ?
#
loop_
_entity_poly.entity_id
_entity_poly.type
_entity_poly.pdbx_seq_one_letter_code
_entity_poly.pdbx_strand_id
1 'polypeptide(L)'
;MKDKLRYIPVIFFYITGCSSIVSLIPSYSDSIPRGESQWVNIETKENVTFDVYTNCYHQGIEMVKKSDPIKYIAILKEYEVALYHGKCLRDLGFVFKPDLFSIYCYHYSNKESCRAFKNFRN
;
A
#
# COMPACT_ATOMS: atom_id res chain seq x y z
N MET A 1 52.01 13.95 -36.32
CA MET A 1 51.54 13.23 -35.12
C MET A 1 51.12 14.24 -34.05
N LYS A 2 49.84 14.62 -33.98
CA LYS A 2 49.18 15.14 -32.75
C LYS A 2 47.69 15.49 -32.91
N ASP A 3 47.01 15.06 -33.97
CA ASP A 3 45.55 15.23 -34.11
C ASP A 3 44.74 14.06 -33.51
N LYS A 4 45.10 13.60 -32.31
CA LYS A 4 44.37 12.50 -31.64
C LYS A 4 44.11 12.77 -30.15
N LEU A 5 43.98 14.03 -29.76
CA LEU A 5 43.73 14.38 -28.34
C LEU A 5 42.66 15.47 -28.16
N ARG A 6 41.64 15.51 -29.03
CA ARG A 6 40.59 16.56 -28.94
C ARG A 6 39.17 16.04 -28.64
N TYR A 7 38.99 14.74 -28.45
CA TYR A 7 37.66 14.13 -28.25
C TYR A 7 37.48 13.44 -26.89
N ILE A 8 38.41 13.64 -25.94
CA ILE A 8 38.44 12.86 -24.68
C ILE A 8 37.67 13.48 -23.49
N PRO A 9 37.21 14.76 -23.44
CA PRO A 9 36.35 15.18 -22.34
C PRO A 9 34.84 15.12 -22.66
N VAL A 10 34.44 14.85 -23.90
CA VAL A 10 33.01 14.86 -24.28
C VAL A 10 32.32 13.53 -23.95
N ILE A 11 33.04 12.42 -23.96
CA ILE A 11 32.47 11.09 -23.67
C ILE A 11 32.17 10.91 -22.17
N PHE A 12 32.89 11.60 -21.27
CA PHE A 12 32.66 11.47 -19.82
C PHE A 12 31.35 12.11 -19.32
N PHE A 13 30.76 13.05 -20.07
CA PHE A 13 29.48 13.66 -19.69
C PHE A 13 28.25 12.88 -20.17
N TYR A 14 28.41 11.92 -21.10
CA TYR A 14 27.28 11.13 -21.61
C TYR A 14 27.05 9.81 -20.87
N ILE A 15 27.96 9.40 -19.97
CA ILE A 15 27.82 8.15 -19.19
C ILE A 15 27.43 8.40 -17.71
N THR A 16 27.41 9.65 -17.26
CA THR A 16 26.97 10.02 -15.90
C THR A 16 25.49 10.41 -15.85
N GLY A 17 24.79 10.42 -16.99
CA GLY A 17 23.39 10.83 -17.14
C GLY A 17 22.31 9.76 -16.85
N CYS A 18 22.62 8.68 -16.12
CA CYS A 18 21.60 7.74 -15.62
C CYS A 18 21.67 7.49 -14.10
N SER A 19 22.53 8.19 -13.36
CA SER A 19 22.58 8.09 -11.89
C SER A 19 21.67 9.10 -11.19
N SER A 20 20.95 9.90 -11.96
CA SER A 20 19.89 10.79 -11.50
C SER A 20 18.58 10.41 -12.21
N ILE A 21 18.14 9.16 -12.03
CA ILE A 21 16.70 8.99 -11.77
C ILE A 21 16.47 9.77 -10.49
N VAL A 22 16.08 11.02 -10.73
CA VAL A 22 15.44 11.95 -9.84
C VAL A 22 14.65 11.13 -8.82
N SER A 23 14.76 11.53 -7.57
CA SER A 23 13.79 11.28 -6.50
C SER A 23 12.39 11.80 -6.90
N LEU A 24 11.85 11.31 -8.02
CA LEU A 24 10.46 11.34 -8.46
C LEU A 24 9.67 10.21 -7.79
N ILE A 25 10.26 9.54 -6.80
CA ILE A 25 9.49 8.93 -5.73
C ILE A 25 9.03 10.12 -4.89
N PRO A 26 7.74 10.52 -4.92
CA PRO A 26 7.28 11.50 -3.96
C PRO A 26 7.66 10.97 -2.58
N SER A 27 8.25 11.84 -1.77
CA SER A 27 8.51 11.60 -0.36
C SER A 27 7.26 10.95 0.23
N TYR A 28 7.40 9.70 0.68
CA TYR A 28 6.48 8.97 1.55
C TYR A 28 5.25 9.80 2.00
N SER A 29 4.11 9.72 1.29
CA SER A 29 2.74 9.89 1.85
C SER A 29 1.61 10.06 0.80
N ASP A 30 1.86 10.55 -0.42
CA ASP A 30 0.76 10.84 -1.38
C ASP A 30 0.58 9.80 -2.51
N SER A 31 1.54 8.90 -2.73
CA SER A 31 1.54 7.95 -3.86
C SER A 31 1.00 6.56 -3.55
N ILE A 32 0.79 6.22 -2.27
CA ILE A 32 0.16 4.96 -1.90
C ILE A 32 -1.35 5.22 -1.90
N PRO A 33 -2.13 4.56 -2.77
CA PRO A 33 -3.57 4.72 -2.81
C PRO A 33 -4.12 4.57 -1.40
N ARG A 34 -4.92 5.53 -0.95
CA ARG A 34 -5.48 5.48 0.40
C ARG A 34 -6.26 4.17 0.54
N GLY A 35 -6.02 3.43 1.62
CA GLY A 35 -6.53 2.07 1.76
C GLY A 35 -8.06 1.98 1.60
N GLU A 36 -8.78 3.02 1.98
CA GLU A 36 -10.22 3.17 1.79
C GLU A 36 -10.66 3.17 0.32
N SER A 37 -9.88 3.75 -0.60
CA SER A 37 -10.29 3.80 -2.02
C SER A 37 -10.27 2.43 -2.70
N GLN A 38 -9.74 1.41 -2.03
CA GLN A 38 -9.73 0.03 -2.49
C GLN A 38 -11.00 -0.73 -2.09
N TRP A 39 -11.92 -0.08 -1.38
CA TRP A 39 -13.15 -0.66 -0.88
C TRP A 39 -14.36 0.09 -1.42
N VAL A 40 -15.29 -0.64 -2.03
CA VAL A 40 -16.44 -0.08 -2.72
C VAL A 40 -17.72 -0.69 -2.16
N ASN A 41 -18.72 0.12 -1.86
CA ASN A 41 -20.02 -0.37 -1.43
C ASN A 41 -20.72 -1.10 -2.59
N ILE A 42 -21.30 -2.26 -2.32
CA ILE A 42 -21.92 -3.09 -3.35
C ILE A 42 -23.15 -2.41 -3.95
N GLU A 43 -23.92 -1.69 -3.15
CA GLU A 43 -25.18 -1.05 -3.57
C GLU A 43 -24.92 0.35 -4.15
N THR A 44 -24.28 1.22 -3.36
CA THR A 44 -24.12 2.64 -3.74
C THR A 44 -22.98 2.87 -4.72
N LYS A 45 -22.06 1.90 -4.87
CA LYS A 45 -20.81 2.02 -5.66
C LYS A 45 -19.86 3.10 -5.15
N GLU A 46 -20.10 3.67 -3.98
CA GLU A 46 -19.23 4.67 -3.37
C GLU A 46 -18.06 4.01 -2.65
N ASN A 47 -16.93 4.71 -2.60
CA ASN A 47 -15.78 4.27 -1.81
C ASN A 47 -16.08 4.41 -0.33
N VAL A 48 -15.46 3.58 0.51
CA VAL A 48 -15.55 3.77 1.96
C VAL A 48 -14.89 5.09 2.35
N THR A 49 -15.46 5.77 3.35
CA THR A 49 -14.86 6.98 3.90
C THR A 49 -13.68 6.63 4.82
N PHE A 50 -12.75 7.57 4.99
CA PHE A 50 -11.60 7.39 5.87
C PHE A 50 -12.02 7.07 7.32
N ASP A 51 -13.09 7.68 7.82
CA ASP A 51 -13.58 7.47 9.18
C ASP A 51 -14.10 6.04 9.40
N VAL A 52 -14.91 5.53 8.45
CA VAL A 52 -15.44 4.16 8.52
C VAL A 52 -14.30 3.15 8.41
N TYR A 53 -13.36 3.37 7.48
CA TYR A 53 -12.17 2.54 7.33
C TYR A 53 -11.34 2.48 8.61
N THR A 54 -11.03 3.65 9.19
CA THR A 54 -10.22 3.74 10.41
C THR A 54 -10.93 3.13 11.62
N ASN A 55 -12.25 3.32 11.72
CA ASN A 55 -13.04 2.69 12.78
C ASN A 55 -12.97 1.16 12.70
N CYS A 56 -13.16 0.57 11.51
CA CYS A 56 -13.03 -0.87 11.32
C CYS A 56 -11.60 -1.36 11.60
N TYR A 57 -10.57 -0.58 11.25
CA TYR A 57 -9.18 -0.90 11.59
C TYR A 57 -8.95 -0.95 13.11
N HIS A 58 -9.43 0.04 13.86
CA HIS A 58 -9.32 0.06 15.32
C HIS A 58 -10.05 -1.10 15.98
N GLN A 59 -11.25 -1.44 15.48
CA GLN A 59 -11.96 -2.65 15.93
C GLN A 59 -11.13 -3.92 15.66
N GLY A 60 -10.49 -4.01 14.49
CA GLY A 60 -9.60 -5.12 14.19
C GLY A 60 -8.42 -5.24 15.16
N ILE A 61 -7.77 -4.13 15.50
CA ILE A 61 -6.73 -4.09 16.53
C ILE A 61 -7.27 -4.60 17.87
N GLU A 62 -8.43 -4.11 18.31
CA GLU A 62 -9.02 -4.53 19.59
C GLU A 62 -9.35 -6.01 19.62
N MET A 63 -9.88 -6.57 18.52
CA MET A 63 -10.21 -7.99 18.43
C MET A 63 -8.97 -8.87 18.53
N VAL A 64 -7.88 -8.49 17.84
CA VAL A 64 -6.61 -9.22 17.94
C VAL A 64 -6.05 -9.12 19.36
N LYS A 65 -6.03 -7.92 19.96
CA LYS A 65 -5.61 -7.72 21.36
C LYS A 65 -6.39 -8.58 22.34
N LYS A 66 -7.72 -8.67 22.18
CA LYS A 66 -8.58 -9.51 23.02
C LYS A 66 -8.29 -11.00 22.85
N SER A 67 -8.00 -11.44 21.62
CA SER A 67 -7.72 -12.85 21.33
C SER A 67 -6.37 -13.33 21.85
N ASP A 68 -5.36 -12.47 21.88
CA ASP A 68 -3.98 -12.83 22.24
C ASP A 68 -3.18 -11.60 22.70
N PRO A 69 -3.41 -11.12 23.94
CA PRO A 69 -2.86 -9.85 24.42
C PRO A 69 -1.34 -9.88 24.57
N ILE A 70 -0.77 -11.03 24.95
CA ILE A 70 0.67 -11.19 25.19
C ILE A 70 1.44 -11.15 23.86
N LYS A 71 0.96 -11.87 22.83
CA LYS A 71 1.64 -11.93 21.53
C LYS A 71 1.43 -10.66 20.70
N TYR A 72 0.30 -9.96 20.86
CA TYR A 72 0.07 -8.68 20.18
C TYR A 72 1.13 -7.63 20.53
N ILE A 73 1.58 -7.58 21.79
CA ILE A 73 2.60 -6.61 22.24
C ILE A 73 3.96 -6.89 21.58
N ALA A 74 4.26 -8.17 21.29
CA ALA A 74 5.56 -8.59 20.75
C ALA A 74 5.61 -8.59 19.21
N ILE A 75 4.48 -8.79 18.52
CA ILE A 75 4.40 -8.92 17.07
C ILE A 75 3.18 -8.16 16.55
N LEU A 76 3.39 -7.21 15.64
CA LEU A 76 2.30 -6.59 14.89
C LEU A 76 1.66 -7.66 13.97
N LYS A 77 0.49 -8.15 14.36
CA LYS A 77 -0.28 -9.16 13.62
C LYS A 77 -1.09 -8.51 12.49
N GLU A 78 -0.39 -7.91 11.53
CA GLU A 78 -0.99 -7.13 10.43
C GLU A 78 -2.04 -7.92 9.65
N TYR A 79 -1.75 -9.18 9.33
CA TYR A 79 -2.67 -10.05 8.60
C TYR A 79 -3.96 -10.30 9.38
N GLU A 80 -3.88 -10.63 10.67
CA GLU A 80 -5.04 -10.89 11.51
C GLU A 80 -5.85 -9.61 11.77
N VAL A 81 -5.19 -8.47 12.00
CA VAL A 81 -5.87 -7.17 12.09
C VAL A 81 -6.61 -6.88 10.78
N ALA A 82 -5.98 -7.12 9.64
CA ALA A 82 -6.61 -6.94 8.32
C ALA A 82 -7.77 -7.91 8.07
N LEU A 83 -7.76 -9.13 8.61
CA LEU A 83 -8.91 -10.03 8.54
C LEU A 83 -10.13 -9.45 9.28
N TYR A 84 -9.95 -8.98 10.51
CA TYR A 84 -11.06 -8.37 11.27
C TYR A 84 -11.52 -7.05 10.66
N HIS A 85 -10.57 -6.22 10.20
CA HIS A 85 -10.86 -4.99 9.49
C HIS A 85 -11.69 -5.25 8.23
N GLY A 86 -11.24 -6.16 7.36
CA GLY A 86 -11.94 -6.49 6.13
C GLY A 86 -13.32 -7.11 6.38
N LYS A 87 -13.46 -7.89 7.46
CA LYS A 87 -14.76 -8.41 7.90
C LYS A 87 -15.73 -7.28 8.29
N CYS A 88 -15.28 -6.33 9.12
CA CYS A 88 -16.10 -5.17 9.51
C CYS A 88 -16.60 -4.38 8.29
N LEU A 89 -15.71 -4.12 7.32
CA LEU A 89 -16.09 -3.45 6.07
C LEU A 89 -17.08 -4.29 5.25
N ARG A 90 -16.88 -5.61 5.20
CA ARG A 90 -17.78 -6.52 4.50
C ARG A 90 -19.17 -6.55 5.13
N ASP A 91 -19.26 -6.55 6.45
CA ASP A 91 -20.52 -6.51 7.21
C ASP A 91 -21.28 -5.19 6.94
N LEU A 92 -20.57 -4.11 6.62
CA LEU A 92 -21.14 -2.82 6.18
C LEU A 92 -21.44 -2.74 4.67
N GLY A 93 -21.30 -3.85 3.94
CA GLY A 93 -21.64 -3.93 2.51
C GLY A 93 -20.53 -3.48 1.56
N PHE A 94 -19.29 -3.34 2.03
CA PHE A 94 -18.15 -3.02 1.17
C PHE A 94 -17.47 -4.30 0.63
N VAL A 95 -16.94 -4.20 -0.58
CA VAL A 95 -16.08 -5.22 -1.21
C VAL A 95 -14.71 -4.65 -1.50
N PHE A 96 -13.70 -5.50 -1.32
CA PHE A 96 -12.34 -5.15 -1.70
C PHE A 96 -12.19 -5.25 -3.22
N LYS A 97 -11.99 -4.11 -3.88
CA LYS A 97 -11.80 -3.98 -5.33
C LYS A 97 -10.60 -3.11 -5.65
N PRO A 98 -9.37 -3.61 -5.42
CA PRO A 98 -8.20 -2.90 -5.88
C PRO A 98 -8.15 -2.94 -7.42
N ASP A 99 -7.76 -1.84 -8.04
CA ASP A 99 -7.45 -1.83 -9.47
C ASP A 99 -6.40 -2.91 -9.81
N LEU A 100 -6.45 -3.48 -11.01
CA LEU A 100 -5.52 -4.53 -11.48
C LEU A 100 -4.03 -4.16 -11.32
N PHE A 101 -3.73 -2.86 -11.27
CA PHE A 101 -2.40 -2.29 -11.06
C PHE A 101 -2.32 -1.36 -9.85
N SER A 102 -3.21 -1.53 -8.87
CA SER A 102 -3.19 -0.70 -7.67
C SER A 102 -1.85 -0.86 -6.95
N ILE A 103 -1.10 0.24 -6.90
CA ILE A 103 0.17 0.36 -6.16
C ILE A 103 -0.03 -0.08 -4.71
N TYR A 104 -1.26 0.01 -4.18
CA TYR A 104 -1.60 -0.40 -2.82
C TYR A 104 -1.14 -1.83 -2.52
N CYS A 105 -1.51 -2.82 -3.34
CA CYS A 105 -1.14 -4.23 -3.06
C CYS A 105 0.27 -4.62 -3.51
N TYR A 106 0.90 -3.82 -4.37
CA TYR A 106 2.30 -4.03 -4.75
C TYR A 106 3.28 -3.42 -3.74
N HIS A 107 2.82 -2.47 -2.92
CA HIS A 107 3.65 -1.87 -1.87
C HIS A 107 3.90 -2.87 -0.73
N TYR A 108 5.16 -3.03 -0.34
CA TYR A 108 5.58 -4.06 0.62
C TYR A 108 4.88 -3.93 1.99
N SER A 109 4.60 -2.70 2.44
CA SER A 109 3.91 -2.43 3.72
C SER A 109 2.46 -2.90 3.75
N ASN A 110 1.84 -3.13 2.59
CA ASN A 110 0.44 -3.50 2.48
C ASN A 110 0.27 -4.95 2.05
N LYS A 111 1.36 -5.69 1.84
CA LYS A 111 1.34 -7.05 1.31
C LYS A 111 0.46 -7.97 2.16
N GLU A 112 0.61 -7.89 3.48
CA GLU A 112 -0.16 -8.71 4.43
C GLU A 112 -1.63 -8.28 4.49
N SER A 113 -1.89 -6.98 4.55
CA SER A 113 -3.26 -6.43 4.50
C SER A 113 -3.97 -6.83 3.21
N CYS A 114 -3.34 -6.69 2.05
CA CYS A 114 -3.89 -7.13 0.78
C CYS A 114 -4.08 -8.64 0.70
N ARG A 115 -3.19 -9.44 1.29
CA ARG A 115 -3.36 -10.89 1.36
C ARG A 115 -4.62 -11.25 2.13
N ALA A 116 -4.91 -10.56 3.24
CA ALA A 116 -6.16 -10.75 4.00
C ALA A 116 -7.39 -10.22 3.23
N PHE A 117 -7.31 -9.00 2.69
CA PHE A 117 -8.43 -8.34 2.03
C PHE A 117 -8.93 -9.04 0.76
N LYS A 118 -8.07 -9.81 0.10
CA LYS A 118 -8.46 -10.69 -1.02
C LYS A 118 -9.62 -11.65 -0.68
N ASN A 119 -9.82 -11.96 0.60
CA ASN A 119 -10.93 -12.81 1.06
C ASN A 119 -12.30 -12.11 0.96
N PHE A 120 -12.36 -10.79 0.72
CA PHE A 120 -13.59 -9.99 0.74
C PHE A 120 -13.90 -9.35 -0.63
N ARG A 121 -13.49 -9.99 -1.73
CA ARG A 121 -13.66 -9.47 -3.10
C ARG A 121 -15.08 -9.62 -3.68
N ASN A 122 -15.84 -10.60 -3.22
CA ASN A 122 -17.15 -10.98 -3.75
C ASN A 122 -18.19 -10.97 -2.64
#